data_AF-A0A139NUZ2-F1
#
_entry.id   AF-A0A139NUZ2-F1
#
_cell.length_a   1.000
_cell.length_b   1.000
_cell.length_c   1.000
_cell.angle_alpha   90.00
_cell.angle_beta   90.00
_cell.angle_gamma   90.00
#
_symmetry.space_group_name_H-M   'P 1'
#
loop_
_entity.id
_entity.type
_entity.pdbx_description
1 polymer ?
#
loop_
_entity_poly.entity_id
_entity_poly.type
_entity_poly.pdbx_seq_one_letter_code
_entity_poly.pdbx_strand_id
1 'polypeptide(L)' 'MGSESHLYCQIGSHELIARVDARDYLQTGAGIDLGFDLNKAHFFDAETEQSLL' A
#
# COMPACT_ATOMS: atom_id res chain seq x y z
N MET A 1 5.08 -17.60 -13.51
CA MET A 1 5.26 -16.13 -13.57
C MET A 1 3.94 -15.44 -13.19
N GLY A 2 3.37 -15.71 -12.02
CA GLY A 2 1.99 -15.28 -11.71
C GLY A 2 1.53 -15.58 -10.29
N SER A 3 2.39 -15.32 -9.30
CA SER A 3 2.03 -15.47 -7.88
C SER A 3 1.78 -14.13 -7.19
N GLU A 4 2.22 -13.02 -7.79
CA GLU A 4 2.19 -11.70 -7.18
C GLU A 4 1.75 -10.68 -8.23
N SER A 5 0.87 -9.77 -7.85
CA SER A 5 0.43 -8.62 -8.63
C SER A 5 0.71 -7.35 -7.84
N HIS A 6 1.03 -6.26 -8.54
CA HIS A 6 1.25 -4.94 -7.95
C HIS A 6 0.08 -4.04 -8.31
N LEU A 7 -0.64 -3.57 -7.30
CA LEU A 7 -1.69 -2.60 -7.42
C LEU A 7 -1.15 -1.22 -7.12
N TYR A 8 -1.33 -0.31 -8.07
CA TYR A 8 -1.06 1.11 -7.88
C TYR A 8 -2.33 1.77 -7.39
N CYS A 9 -2.30 2.25 -6.15
CA CYS A 9 -3.43 2.85 -5.48
C CYS A 9 -3.15 4.32 -5.21
N GLN A 10 -4.16 5.17 -5.32
CA GLN A 10 -4.07 6.58 -4.98
C GLN A 10 -5.02 6.89 -3.82
N ILE A 11 -4.47 7.47 -2.74
CA ILE A 11 -5.25 7.97 -1.60
C ILE A 11 -5.02 9.47 -1.51
N GLY A 12 -6.01 10.25 -1.93
CA GLY A 12 -5.88 11.70 -2.03
C GLY A 12 -4.76 12.08 -3.01
N SER A 13 -3.72 12.74 -2.52
CA SER A 13 -2.52 13.13 -3.30
C SER A 13 -1.37 12.14 -3.21
N HIS A 14 -1.51 11.05 -2.45
CA HIS A 14 -0.43 10.09 -2.20
C HIS A 14 -0.64 8.81 -3.02
N GLU A 15 0.44 8.28 -3.58
CA GLU A 15 0.45 7.02 -4.31
C GLU A 15 1.06 5.92 -3.44
N LEU A 16 0.44 4.74 -3.47
CA LEU A 16 0.82 3.56 -2.69
C LEU A 16 0.87 2.36 -3.61
N ILE A 17 1.84 1.47 -3.39
CA ILE A 17 1.95 0.20 -4.12
C ILE A 17 1.59 -0.92 -3.16
N ALA A 18 0.46 -1.57 -3.41
CA ALA A 18 0.07 -2.77 -2.68
C ALA A 18 0.47 -4.01 -3.47
N ARG A 19 1.13 -4.96 -2.80
CA ARG A 19 1.45 -6.27 -3.38
C ARG A 19 0.39 -7.26 -2.96
N VAL A 20 -0.30 -7.85 -3.94
CA VAL A 20 -1.42 -8.78 -3.75
C VAL A 20 -1.17 -10.10 -4.48
N ASP A 21 -1.96 -11.12 -4.15
CA ASP A 21 -1.96 -12.37 -4.92
C ASP A 21 -2.51 -12.10 -6.33
N ALA A 22 -1.92 -12.74 -7.34
CA ALA A 22 -2.31 -12.57 -8.75
C ALA A 22 -3.77 -12.98 -9.05
N ARG A 23 -4.45 -13.63 -8.11
CA ARG A 23 -5.86 -14.04 -8.22
C ARG A 23 -6.85 -12.94 -7.86
N ASP A 24 -6.42 -11.88 -7.19
CA ASP A 24 -7.27 -10.74 -6.86
C ASP A 24 -7.38 -9.81 -8.07
N TYR A 25 -8.38 -10.09 -8.92
CA TYR A 25 -8.73 -9.21 -10.03
C TYR A 25 -9.56 -8.03 -9.51
N LEU A 26 -8.90 -6.89 -9.30
CA LEU A 26 -9.56 -5.63 -8.99
C LEU A 26 -9.78 -4.84 -10.27
N GLN A 27 -11.01 -4.41 -10.51
CA GLN A 27 -11.34 -3.57 -11.67
C GLN A 27 -10.75 -2.18 -11.49
N THR A 28 -10.07 -1.68 -12.53
CA THR A 28 -9.54 -0.32 -12.56
C THR A 28 -10.65 0.70 -12.34
N GLY A 29 -10.48 1.59 -11.36
CA GLY A 29 -11.46 2.62 -11.00
C GLY A 29 -12.52 2.18 -9.98
N ALA A 30 -12.52 0.92 -9.55
CA ALA A 30 -13.32 0.50 -8.40
C ALA A 30 -12.72 1.05 -7.10
N GLY A 31 -13.59 1.49 -6.18
CA GLY A 31 -13.17 1.78 -4.81
C GLY A 31 -12.79 0.49 -4.10
N ILE A 32 -11.63 0.48 -3.45
CA ILE A 32 -11.12 -0.67 -2.71
C ILE A 32 -10.92 -0.29 -1.24
N ASP A 33 -11.19 -1.22 -0.34
CA ASP A 33 -10.87 -1.07 1.08
C ASP A 33 -9.43 -1.55 1.32
N LEU A 34 -8.57 -0.65 1.79
CA LEU A 34 -7.17 -0.95 2.09
C LEU A 34 -7.01 -1.20 3.60
N GLY A 35 -6.59 -2.42 3.95
CA GLY A 35 -6.17 -2.77 5.31
C GLY A 35 -4.67 -2.55 5.49
N PHE A 36 -4.28 -1.77 6.48
CA PHE A 36 -2.87 -1.60 6.87
C PHE A 36 -2.56 -2.45 8.11
N ASP A 37 -1.50 -3.26 8.02
CA ASP A 37 -0.96 -3.97 9.19
C ASP A 37 -0.05 -3.02 9.97
N LEU A 38 -0.61 -2.41 11.02
CA LEU A 38 0.11 -1.47 11.87
C LEU A 38 1.29 -2.10 12.62
N ASN A 39 1.33 -3.43 12.77
CA ASN A 39 2.48 -4.10 13.40
C ASN A 39 3.73 -4.07 12.52
N LYS A 40 3.57 -3.80 11.22
CA LYS A 40 4.66 -3.65 10.25
C LYS A 40 4.79 -2.22 9.74
N ALA A 41 4.05 -1.29 10.32
CA ALA A 41 4.16 0.11 9.97
C ALA A 41 5.48 0.66 10.52
N HIS A 42 6.08 1.56 9.74
CA HIS A 42 7.25 2.32 10.15
C HIS A 42 6.88 3.79 10.22
N PHE A 43 7.26 4.45 11.31
CA PHE A 43 7.00 5.86 11.54
C PHE A 43 8.30 6.63 11.59
N PHE A 44 8.32 7.80 10.95
CA PHE A 44 9.50 8.66 10.86
C PHE A 44 9.13 10.08 11.28
N ASP A 45 10.06 10.75 11.95
CA ASP A 45 9.96 12.16 12.25
C ASP A 45 10.14 13.01 10.98
N ALA A 46 9.28 13.99 10.74
CA ALA A 46 9.24 14.75 9.49
C ALA A 46 10.39 15.77 9.34
N GLU A 47 11.04 16.18 10.43
CA GLU A 47 12.14 17.15 10.37
C GLU A 47 13.50 16.46 10.34
N THR A 48 13.65 15.38 11.11
CA THR A 48 14.94 14.69 11.33
C THR A 48 15.08 13.38 10.56
N GLU A 49 13.99 12.89 9.96
CA GLU A 49 13.90 11.60 9.25
C GLU A 49 14.24 10.38 10.12
N GLN A 50 14.27 10.54 11.45
CA GLN A 50 14.57 9.45 12.37
C GLN A 50 13.39 8.51 12.54
N SER A 51 13.68 7.21 12.60
CA SER A 51 12.67 6.18 12.88
C SER A 51 12.19 6.29 14.33
N LEU A 52 10.88 6.35 14.50
CA LEU A 52 10.18 6.40 15.78
C LEU A 52 9.64 5.02 16.19
N LEU A 53 9.23 4.21 15.21
CA LEU A 53 8.80 2.82 15.34
C LEU A 53 8.98 2.07 14.02
#